data_AF-A0A2V7JWT2-F1
#
_entry.id   AF-A0A2V7JWT2-F1
#
_cell.length_a   1.000
_cell.length_b   1.000
_cell.length_c   1.000
_cell.angle_alpha   90.00
_cell.angle_beta   90.00
_cell.angle_gamma   90.00
#
_symmetry.space_group_name_H-M   'P 1'
#
loop_
_entity.id
_entity.type
_entity.pdbx_description
1 polymer ?
#
loop_
_entity_poly.entity_id
_entity_poly.type
_entity_poly.pdbx_seq_one_letter_code
_entity_poly.pdbx_strand_id
1 'polypeptide(L)' 'MLTISFVRVAAGRVSGTLAPYADPETGAKLFTTFEGRLSGDTIAGGYTTHVAGTADAQTGQWTVTRRRP' A
#
# COMPACT_ATOMS: atom_id res chain seq x y z
N MET A 1 2.52 -14.47 6.67
CA MET A 1 1.36 -13.56 6.78
C MET A 1 1.86 -12.13 6.71
N LEU A 2 1.40 -11.34 5.74
CA LEU A 2 1.77 -9.93 5.58
C LEU A 2 0.65 -9.08 6.23
N THR A 3 0.97 -8.32 7.27
CA THR A 3 0.01 -7.43 7.92
C THR A 3 0.05 -6.07 7.23
N ILE A 4 -1.05 -5.68 6.60
CA ILE A 4 -1.21 -4.35 6.01
C ILE A 4 -1.82 -3.42 7.07
N SER A 5 -1.08 -2.39 7.48
CA SER A 5 -1.54 -1.39 8.42
C SER A 5 -2.01 -0.15 7.66
N PHE A 6 -3.32 0.11 7.65
CA PHE A 6 -3.90 1.32 7.08
C PHE A 6 -3.85 2.45 8.11
N VAL A 7 -3.22 3.59 7.77
CA VAL A 7 -3.04 4.71 8.70
C VAL A 7 -3.78 5.93 8.16
N ARG A 8 -4.97 6.12 8.74
CA ARG A 8 -5.82 7.32 8.75
C ARG A 8 -6.54 7.65 7.44
N VAL A 9 -7.85 7.83 7.56
CA VAL A 9 -8.75 8.42 6.55
C VAL A 9 -8.98 9.87 6.95
N ALA A 10 -8.35 10.82 6.27
CA ALA A 10 -8.62 12.24 6.48
C ALA A 10 -9.12 12.86 5.16
N ALA A 11 -10.24 13.58 5.21
CA ALA A 11 -10.85 14.23 4.04
C ALA A 11 -11.09 13.31 2.82
N GLY A 12 -11.41 12.03 3.05
CA GLY A 12 -11.64 11.05 1.98
C GLY A 12 -10.37 10.54 1.29
N ARG A 13 -9.18 10.91 1.76
CA ARG A 13 -7.90 10.30 1.38
C ARG A 13 -7.50 9.25 2.40
N VAL A 14 -7.00 8.13 1.90
CA VAL A 14 -6.45 7.03 2.67
C VAL A 14 -4.97 6.93 2.35
N SER A 15 -4.14 6.86 3.39
CA SER A 15 -2.73 6.53 3.25
C SER A 15 -2.39 5.35 4.14
N GLY A 16 -1.31 4.65 3.84
CA GLY A 16 -0.85 3.53 4.67
C GLY A 16 0.53 3.08 4.28
N THR A 17 1.12 2.26 5.13
CA THR A 17 2.41 1.64 4.86
C THR A 17 2.31 0.16 5.17
N LEU A 18 2.89 -0.68 4.32
CA LEU A 18 3.08 -2.07 4.68
C LEU A 18 4.23 -2.17 5.68
N ALA A 19 4.08 -3.03 6.69
CA ALA A 19 5.22 -3.38 7.53
C ALA A 19 6.35 -3.88 6.61
N PRO A 20 7.60 -3.39 6.78
CA PRO A 20 8.68 -3.80 5.92
C PRO A 20 8.85 -5.31 5.94
N TYR A 21 8.93 -5.92 4.76
CA TYR A 21 9.03 -7.37 4.62
C TYR A 21 10.19 -7.73 3.70
N ALA A 22 10.74 -8.93 3.89
CA ALA A 22 11.76 -9.45 2.99
C ALA A 22 11.10 -9.93 1.69
N ASP A 23 11.63 -9.46 0.56
CA ASP A 23 11.30 -9.98 -0.75
C ASP A 23 11.60 -11.50 -0.77
N PRO A 24 10.64 -12.35 -1.17
CA PRO A 24 10.81 -13.80 -1.09
C PRO A 24 11.80 -14.36 -2.11
N GLU A 25 12.09 -13.62 -3.19
CA GLU A 25 13.03 -14.04 -4.24
C GLU A 25 14.46 -13.56 -3.92
N THR A 26 14.60 -12.35 -3.40
CA THR A 26 15.90 -11.69 -3.20
C THR A 26 16.32 -11.55 -1.74
N GLY A 27 15.39 -11.70 -0.78
CA GLY A 27 15.61 -11.45 0.64
C GLY A 27 15.72 -9.97 1.01
N ALA A 28 15.64 -9.06 0.02
CA ALA A 28 15.83 -7.64 0.24
C ALA A 28 14.66 -7.03 1.02
N LYS A 29 14.94 -6.09 1.92
CA LYS A 29 13.89 -5.45 2.72
C LYS A 29 13.12 -4.45 1.86
N LEU A 30 11.83 -4.72 1.67
CA LEU A 30 10.90 -3.90 0.92
C LEU A 30 10.12 -2.98 1.85
N PHE A 31 9.93 -1.76 1.38
CA PHE A 31 9.12 -0.74 2.03
C PHE A 31 8.04 -0.28 1.06
N THR A 32 6.78 -0.41 1.45
CA THR A 32 5.65 -0.07 0.57
C THR A 32 4.77 0.98 1.21
N THR A 33 4.48 2.03 0.46
CA THR A 33 3.51 3.07 0.81
C THR A 33 2.30 2.96 -0.11
N PHE A 34 1.11 3.16 0.43
CA PHE A 34 -0.16 3.19 -0.30
C PHE A 34 -0.82 4.53 -0.12
N GLU A 35 -1.41 5.05 -1.19
CA GLU A 35 -2.27 6.20 -1.16
C GLU A 35 -3.51 5.92 -2.01
N GLY A 36 -4.67 6.40 -1.56
CA GLY A 36 -5.90 6.24 -2.28
C GLY A 36 -6.98 7.23 -1.87
N ARG A 37 -8.05 7.27 -2.64
CA ARG A 37 -9.19 8.14 -2.40
C ARG A 37 -10.46 7.31 -2.29
N LEU A 38 -11.24 7.60 -1.26
CA LEU A 38 -12.54 7.01 -1.04
C LEU A 38 -13.59 7.73 -1.90
N SER A 39 -14.37 6.97 -2.64
CA SER A 39 -15.53 7.42 -3.41
C SER A 39 -16.66 6.40 -3.23
N GLY A 40 -17.69 6.77 -2.47
CA GLY A 40 -18.75 5.85 -2.06
C GLY A 40 -18.19 4.68 -1.25
N ASP A 41 -18.38 3.46 -1.74
CA ASP A 41 -17.93 2.22 -1.11
C ASP A 41 -16.56 1.72 -1.61
N THR A 42 -15.92 2.46 -2.51
CA THR A 42 -14.67 2.07 -3.17
C THR A 42 -13.53 3.00 -2.79
N ILE A 43 -12.36 2.43 -2.50
CA ILE A 43 -11.10 3.16 -2.39
C ILE A 43 -10.23 2.73 -3.57
N ALA A 44 -9.74 3.68 -4.34
CA ALA A 44 -8.80 3.43 -5.43
C ALA A 44 -7.57 4.33 -5.29
N GLY A 45 -6.42 3.84 -5.73
CA GLY A 45 -5.18 4.61 -5.67
C GLY A 45 -3.95 3.84 -6.08
N GLY A 46 -2.80 4.39 -5.72
CA GLY A 46 -1.49 3.88 -6.09
C GLY A 46 -0.72 3.31 -4.91
N TYR A 47 0.26 2.47 -5.21
CA TYR A 47 1.28 2.07 -4.26
C TYR A 47 2.67 2.30 -4.84
N THR A 48 3.64 2.45 -3.96
CA THR A 48 5.05 2.53 -4.29
C THR A 48 5.82 1.64 -3.36
N THR A 49 6.58 0.70 -3.91
CA THR A 49 7.48 -0.20 -3.18
C THR A 49 8.91 0.16 -3.55
N HIS A 50 9.77 0.35 -2.57
CA HIS A 50 11.20 0.53 -2.80
C HIS A 50 12.01 -0.49 -2.00
N VAL A 51 13.18 -0.84 -2.53
CA VAL A 51 14.16 -1.69 -1.86
C VAL A 51 15.06 -0.82 -0.99
N ALA A 52 15.39 -1.28 0.21
CA ALA A 52 16.32 -0.57 1.09
C ALA A 52 17.67 -0.33 0.39
N GLY A 53 18.10 0.92 0.29
CA GLY A 53 19.41 1.28 -0.26
C GLY A 53 19.49 1.33 -1.78
N THR A 54 18.37 1.20 -2.50
CA THR A 54 18.32 1.47 -3.95
C THR A 54 17.38 2.64 -4.25
N ALA A 55 17.59 3.30 -5.39
CA ALA A 55 16.66 4.30 -5.91
C ALA A 55 15.49 3.66 -6.69
N ASP A 56 15.50 2.33 -6.84
CA ASP A 56 14.51 1.61 -7.61
C ASP A 56 13.20 1.53 -6.83
N ALA A 57 12.15 2.02 -7.48
CA ALA A 57 10.79 1.99 -6.95
C ALA A 57 9.86 1.34 -7.96
N GLN A 58 9.13 0.32 -7.51
CA GLN A 58 8.01 -0.25 -8.25
C GLN A 58 6.73 0.49 -7.87
N THR A 59 5.96 0.88 -8.86
CA THR A 59 4.64 1.49 -8.65
C THR A 59 3.54 0.61 -9.21
N GLY A 60 2.35 0.68 -8.62
CA GLY A 60 1.17 0.05 -9.18
C GLY A 60 -0.12 0.69 -8.72
N GLN A 61 -1.24 0.20 -9.25
CA GLN A 61 -2.59 0.66 -8.90
C GLN A 61 -3.31 -0.41 -8.10
N TRP A 62 -4.22 0.01 -7.24
CA TRP A 62 -5.04 -0.88 -6.43
C TRP A 62 -6.46 -0.33 -6.26
N THR A 63 -7.40 -1.23 -5.97
CA THR A 63 -8.79 -0.89 -5.69
C THR A 63 -9.34 -1.84 -4.63
N VAL A 64 -10.03 -1.29 -3.63
CA VAL A 64 -10.71 -2.02 -2.57
C VAL A 64 -12.16 -1.58 -2.53
N THR A 65 -13.08 -2.53 -2.55
CA THR A 65 -14.52 -2.27 -2.40
C THR A 65 -15.03 -2.88 -1.09
N ARG A 66 -15.80 -2.11 -0.32
CA ARG A 66 -16.46 -2.62 0.89
C ARG A 66 -17.48 -3.70 0.49
N ARG A 67 -17.31 -4.92 1.02
CA ARG A 67 -18.35 -5.95 0.91
C ARG A 67 -19.44 -5.66 1.93
N ARG A 68 -20.70 -5.62 1.50
CA ARG A 68 -21.84 -5.57 2.42
C ARG A 68 -22.09 -6.99 2.96
N PRO A 69 -22.41 -7.14 4.26
CA PRO A 69 -22.80 -8.41 4.84
C PRO A 69 -24.14 -8.90 4.28
#